data_AF-A0A962A769-F1
#
_entry.id   AF-A0A962A769-F1
#
_cell.length_a   1.000
_cell.length_b   1.000
_cell.length_c   1.000
_cell.angle_alpha   90.00
_cell.angle_beta   90.00
_cell.angle_gamma   90.00
#
_symmetry.space_group_name_H-M   'P 1'
#
loop_
_entity.id
_entity.type
_entity.pdbx_description
1 polymer ?
#
loop_
_entity_poly.entity_id
_entity_poly.type
_entity_poly.pdbx_seq_one_letter_code
_entity_poly.pdbx_strand_id
1 'polypeptide(L)'
;MPKITFLHKDGRQSVIEAPENWSIMQTAVENGIDEIEGACGGSMACATCHCYIDPAWAARVEAQDNEKSGEEEDILDMAFDVRETSRLGCQIKLTEALDGLIIALPGTDTNW
;
A
#
# COMPACT_ATOMS: atom_id res chain seq x y z
N MET A 1 2.95 16.50 -5.04
CA MET A 1 1.98 15.73 -4.22
C MET A 1 1.41 14.66 -5.10
N PRO A 2 2.00 13.45 -5.09
CA PRO A 2 1.51 12.34 -5.91
C PRO A 2 0.08 11.97 -5.52
N LYS A 3 -0.70 11.56 -6.52
CA LYS A 3 -2.02 10.95 -6.36
C LYS A 3 -1.90 9.44 -6.18
N ILE A 4 -2.66 8.90 -5.24
CA ILE A 4 -2.84 7.45 -5.08
C ILE A 4 -4.32 7.09 -5.15
N THR A 5 -4.63 6.01 -5.84
CA THR A 5 -5.98 5.44 -5.94
C THR A 5 -6.05 4.17 -5.10
N PHE A 6 -6.94 4.17 -4.11
CA PHE A 6 -7.27 3.00 -3.31
C PHE A 6 -8.51 2.32 -3.88
N LEU A 7 -8.37 1.08 -4.34
CA LEU A 7 -9.49 0.23 -4.76
C LEU A 7 -10.00 -0.53 -3.52
N HIS A 8 -11.26 -0.28 -3.18
CA HIS A 8 -11.92 -0.89 -2.03
C HIS A 8 -12.57 -2.22 -2.42
N LYS A 9 -12.75 -3.10 -1.44
CA LYS A 9 -13.41 -4.41 -1.60
C LYS A 9 -14.85 -4.34 -2.12
N ASP A 10 -15.52 -3.22 -1.91
CA ASP A 10 -16.89 -2.96 -2.38
C ASP A 10 -16.95 -2.38 -3.80
N GLY A 11 -15.80 -2.27 -4.48
CA GLY A 11 -15.65 -1.73 -5.82
C GLY A 11 -15.54 -0.20 -5.89
N ARG A 12 -15.62 0.52 -4.76
CA ARG A 12 -15.35 1.97 -4.73
C ARG A 12 -13.88 2.26 -4.97
N GLN A 13 -13.62 3.49 -5.40
CA GLN A 13 -12.28 4.04 -5.53
C GLN A 13 -12.17 5.33 -4.73
N SER A 14 -11.09 5.48 -3.96
CA SER A 14 -10.74 6.73 -3.29
C SER A 14 -9.44 7.25 -3.88
N VAL A 15 -9.47 8.48 -4.40
CA VAL A 15 -8.28 9.14 -4.96
C VAL A 15 -7.82 10.20 -3.97
N ILE A 16 -6.59 10.06 -3.48
CA ILE A 16 -6.02 10.92 -2.44
C ILE A 16 -4.72 11.53 -2.96
N GLU A 17 -4.57 12.83 -2.77
CA GLU A 17 -3.28 13.53 -2.93
C GLU A 17 -2.56 13.53 -1.58
N ALA A 18 -1.28 13.19 -1.58
CA ALA A 18 -0.48 13.17 -0.36
C ALA A 18 0.92 13.80 -0.56
N PRO A 19 1.56 14.28 0.52
CA PRO A 19 2.94 14.74 0.47
C PRO A 19 3.91 13.61 0.08
N GLU A 20 5.02 13.98 -0.56
CA GLU A 20 6.15 13.06 -0.70
C GLU A 20 6.68 12.62 0.68
N ASN A 21 7.33 11.47 0.71
CA ASN A 21 7.85 10.79 1.91
C ASN A 21 6.80 10.30 2.90
N TRP A 22 5.51 10.58 2.71
CA TRP A 22 4.45 9.86 3.41
C TRP A 22 4.39 8.43 2.91
N SER A 23 4.11 7.49 3.80
CA SER A 23 3.82 6.12 3.39
C SER A 23 2.40 5.98 2.82
N ILE A 24 2.15 4.89 2.07
CA ILE A 24 0.78 4.51 1.67
C ILE A 24 -0.11 4.36 2.90
N MET A 25 0.40 3.74 3.97
CA MET A 25 -0.34 3.56 5.22
C MET A 25 -0.70 4.91 5.87
N GLN A 26 0.27 5.81 6.02
CA GLN A 26 0.00 7.15 6.58
C GLN A 26 -1.03 7.91 5.73
N THR A 27 -0.89 7.84 4.41
CA THR A 27 -1.83 8.47 3.48
C THR A 27 -3.25 7.93 3.68
N ALA A 28 -3.40 6.62 3.83
CA ALA A 28 -4.69 5.99 4.06
C ALA A 28 -5.32 6.39 5.41
N VAL A 29 -4.55 6.27 6.50
CA VAL A 29 -5.03 6.54 7.86
C VAL A 29 -5.43 8.01 8.05
N GLU A 30 -4.59 8.94 7.61
CA GLU A 30 -4.86 10.39 7.75
C GLU A 30 -6.04 10.87 6.89
N ASN A 31 -6.46 10.08 5.89
CA ASN A 31 -7.57 10.40 5.00
C ASN A 31 -8.80 9.48 5.20
N GLY A 32 -8.84 8.69 6.27
CA GLY A 32 -10.03 7.91 6.66
C GLY A 32 -10.33 6.70 5.77
N ILE A 33 -9.29 6.02 5.27
CA ILE A 33 -9.43 4.72 4.61
C ILE A 33 -9.43 3.63 5.69
N ASP A 34 -10.63 3.31 6.19
CA ASP A 34 -10.84 2.42 7.35
C ASP A 34 -10.29 0.99 7.16
N GLU A 35 -10.12 0.51 5.92
CA GLU A 35 -9.58 -0.82 5.66
C GLU A 35 -8.06 -0.92 5.89
N ILE A 36 -7.36 0.20 6.06
CA ILE A 36 -5.95 0.25 6.47
C ILE A 36 -5.90 0.78 7.90
N GLU A 37 -5.62 -0.12 8.86
CA GLU A 37 -5.60 0.22 10.28
C GLU A 37 -4.26 0.80 10.72
N GLY A 38 -3.14 0.24 10.24
CA GLY A 38 -1.81 0.72 10.62
C GLY A 38 -1.45 0.53 12.11
N ALA A 39 -1.91 -0.55 12.73
CA ALA A 39 -1.93 -0.76 14.19
C ALA A 39 -0.57 -0.60 14.90
N CYS A 40 0.55 -0.96 14.27
CA CYS A 40 1.90 -0.79 14.84
C CYS A 40 2.55 0.58 14.54
N GLY A 41 1.83 1.51 13.92
CA GLY A 41 2.34 2.83 13.55
C GLY A 41 3.45 2.81 12.49
N GLY A 42 3.58 1.72 11.71
CA GLY A 42 4.61 1.58 10.67
C GLY A 42 5.92 0.96 11.14
N SER A 43 5.96 0.39 12.35
CA SER A 43 7.16 -0.21 12.95
C SER A 43 7.50 -1.62 12.45
N MET A 44 6.97 -2.02 11.28
CA MET A 44 7.15 -3.36 10.69
C MET A 44 6.82 -4.53 11.65
N ALA A 45 5.81 -4.36 12.51
CA ALA A 45 5.45 -5.33 13.56
C ALA A 45 4.04 -5.92 13.42
N CYS A 46 3.31 -5.56 12.36
CA CYS A 46 1.98 -6.08 12.06
C CYS A 46 1.72 -6.05 10.54
N ALA A 47 0.67 -6.72 10.09
CA ALA A 47 0.25 -6.72 8.69
C ALA A 47 -1.02 -5.90 8.41
N THR A 48 -1.51 -5.07 9.33
CA THR A 48 -2.79 -4.35 9.17
C THR A 48 -2.72 -3.13 8.24
N CYS A 49 -1.59 -2.94 7.56
CA CYS A 49 -1.41 -1.99 6.47
C CYS A 49 -1.19 -2.66 5.11
N HIS A 50 -1.50 -3.95 5.04
CA HIS A 50 -1.37 -4.76 3.85
C HIS A 50 -2.23 -4.19 2.71
N CYS A 51 -1.63 -4.11 1.52
CA CYS A 51 -2.27 -3.72 0.27
C CYS A 51 -1.66 -4.51 -0.91
N TYR A 52 -2.32 -4.46 -2.06
CA TYR A 52 -1.81 -4.98 -3.31
C TYR A 52 -1.40 -3.84 -4.23
N ILE A 53 -0.19 -3.92 -4.78
CA ILE A 53 0.29 -2.97 -5.78
C ILE A 53 -0.15 -3.42 -7.16
N ASP A 54 -0.70 -2.52 -7.98
CA ASP A 54 -0.95 -2.82 -9.38
C ASP A 54 0.38 -3.21 -10.08
N PRO A 55 0.46 -4.37 -10.78
CA PRO A 55 1.69 -4.87 -11.41
C PRO A 55 2.34 -3.87 -12.36
N ALA A 56 1.58 -2.99 -13.01
CA ALA A 56 2.12 -1.95 -13.88
C ALA A 56 2.98 -0.93 -13.11
N TRP A 57 2.85 -0.88 -11.78
CA TRP A 57 3.59 0.00 -10.88
C TRP A 57 4.69 -0.70 -10.10
N ALA A 58 4.77 -2.03 -10.10
CA ALA A 58 5.70 -2.81 -9.27
C ALA A 58 7.15 -2.30 -9.38
N ALA A 59 7.66 -2.14 -10.61
CA ALA A 59 9.03 -1.66 -10.84
C ALA A 59 9.28 -0.22 -10.36
N ARG A 60 8.25 0.64 -10.33
CA ARG A 60 8.36 2.01 -9.81
C ARG A 60 8.27 2.04 -8.29
N VAL A 61 7.43 1.17 -7.73
CA VAL A 61 7.28 1.02 -6.28
C VAL A 61 8.55 0.43 -5.67
N GLU A 62 9.20 -0.54 -6.31
CA GLU A 62 10.45 -1.14 -5.80
C GLU A 62 11.70 -0.28 -6.05
N ALA A 63 11.56 0.85 -6.72
CA ALA A 63 12.69 1.75 -6.94
C ALA A 63 13.08 2.51 -5.66
N GLN A 64 14.31 3.00 -5.64
CA GLN A 64 14.85 3.83 -4.54
C GLN A 64 14.80 3.08 -3.19
N ASP A 65 14.26 3.70 -2.15
CA ASP A 65 14.29 3.19 -0.77
C ASP A 65 13.03 2.36 -0.40
N ASN A 66 12.29 1.86 -1.40
CA ASN A 66 11.01 1.15 -1.22
C ASN A 66 11.09 -0.35 -1.60
N GLU A 67 12.29 -0.88 -1.79
CA GLU A 67 12.52 -2.31 -2.05
C GLU A 67 11.85 -3.16 -0.95
N LYS A 68 11.22 -4.27 -1.36
CA LYS A 68 10.60 -5.20 -0.41
C LYS A 68 11.70 -5.94 0.35
N SER A 69 11.71 -5.83 1.67
CA SER A 69 12.69 -6.54 2.50
C SER A 69 12.24 -7.97 2.82
N GLY A 70 13.18 -8.85 3.18
CA GLY A 70 12.84 -10.18 3.68
C GLY A 70 12.04 -10.15 5.00
N GLU A 71 12.27 -9.15 5.85
CA GLU A 71 11.47 -8.94 7.06
C GLU A 71 10.03 -8.53 6.71
N GLU A 72 9.84 -7.73 5.66
CA GLU A 72 8.50 -7.42 5.14
C GLU A 72 7.79 -8.69 4.65
N GLU A 73 8.51 -9.59 3.97
CA GLU A 73 7.99 -10.89 3.53
C GLU A 73 7.57 -11.76 4.71
N ASP A 74 8.42 -11.90 5.74
CA ASP A 74 8.12 -12.70 6.94
C ASP A 74 6.83 -12.22 7.65
N ILE A 75 6.61 -10.91 7.71
CA ILE A 75 5.38 -10.34 8.29
C ILE A 75 4.17 -10.58 7.37
N LEU A 76 4.35 -10.43 6.05
CA LEU A 76 3.29 -10.67 5.08
C LEU A 76 2.85 -12.13 5.04
N ASP A 77 3.73 -13.10 5.26
CA ASP A 77 3.38 -14.53 5.29
C ASP A 77 2.34 -14.89 6.36
N MET A 78 2.21 -14.05 7.39
CA MET A 78 1.19 -14.19 8.44
C MET A 78 -0.09 -13.37 8.16
N ALA A 79 -0.16 -12.63 7.06
CA ALA A 79 -1.29 -11.78 6.71
C ALA A 79 -2.44 -12.56 6.05
N PHE A 80 -3.61 -11.93 6.01
CA PHE A 80 -4.79 -12.47 5.34
C PHE A 80 -4.74 -12.17 3.82
N ASP A 81 -5.15 -13.12 2.98
CA ASP A 81 -5.29 -12.93 1.52
C ASP A 81 -3.99 -12.42 0.85
N VAL A 82 -2.85 -13.03 1.16
CA VAL A 82 -1.55 -12.66 0.56
C VAL A 82 -1.49 -13.04 -0.91
N ARG A 83 -0.94 -12.15 -1.73
CA ARG A 83 -0.74 -12.28 -3.18
C ARG A 83 0.69 -11.89 -3.54
N GLU A 84 1.12 -12.20 -4.76
CA GLU A 84 2.45 -11.82 -5.27
C GLU A 84 2.68 -10.30 -5.21
N THR A 85 1.63 -9.52 -5.47
CA THR A 85 1.66 -8.06 -5.42
C THR A 85 1.50 -7.47 -4.01
N SER A 86 1.43 -8.31 -2.97
CA SER A 86 1.28 -7.86 -1.59
C SER A 86 2.49 -7.07 -1.11
N ARG A 87 2.20 -5.93 -0.48
CA ARG A 87 3.15 -5.08 0.22
C ARG A 87 2.57 -4.59 1.54
N LEU A 88 3.44 -4.29 2.50
CA LEU A 88 3.08 -3.51 3.68
C LEU A 88 3.10 -2.03 3.30
N GLY A 89 1.93 -1.40 3.24
CA GLY A 89 1.81 -0.01 2.80
C GLY A 89 2.59 0.99 3.66
N CYS A 90 2.99 0.63 4.89
CA CYS A 90 3.85 1.47 5.72
C CYS A 90 5.32 1.50 5.28
N GLN A 91 5.75 0.52 4.47
CA GLN A 91 7.13 0.41 3.96
C GLN A 91 7.32 1.05 2.58
N ILE A 92 6.24 1.57 1.97
CA ILE A 92 6.30 2.25 0.68
C ILE A 92 6.08 3.74 0.91
N LYS A 93 7.13 4.54 0.71
CA LYS A 93 7.09 6.00 0.73
C LYS A 93 6.70 6.53 -0.65
N LEU A 94 5.80 7.51 -0.66
CA LEU A 94 5.39 8.20 -1.86
C LEU A 94 6.52 9.11 -2.38
N THR A 95 6.71 9.06 -3.69
CA THR A 95 7.63 9.92 -4.45
C THR A 95 6.87 10.49 -5.63
N GLU A 96 7.37 11.54 -6.29
CA GLU A 96 6.75 12.05 -7.52
C GLU A 96 6.65 11.00 -8.64
N ALA A 97 7.52 9.99 -8.65
CA ALA A 97 7.46 8.89 -9.62
C ALA A 97 6.25 7.95 -9.41
N LEU A 98 5.56 8.07 -8.27
CA LEU A 98 4.36 7.33 -7.91
C LEU A 98 3.07 8.15 -8.10
N ASP A 99 3.14 9.31 -8.77
CA ASP A 99 1.92 10.06 -9.11
C ASP A 99 1.01 9.24 -10.04
N GLY A 100 -0.19 8.94 -9.56
CA GLY A 100 -1.17 8.08 -10.22
C GLY A 100 -1.12 6.61 -9.79
N LEU A 101 -0.35 6.26 -8.75
CA LEU A 101 -0.26 4.90 -8.23
C LEU A 101 -1.64 4.31 -7.93
N ILE A 102 -1.87 3.07 -8.36
CA ILE A 102 -3.09 2.32 -8.07
C ILE A 102 -2.73 1.18 -7.13
N ILE A 103 -3.48 1.07 -6.04
CA ILE A 103 -3.41 -0.07 -5.12
C ILE A 103 -4.80 -0.63 -4.86
N ALA A 104 -4.87 -1.89 -4.46
CA ALA A 104 -6.09 -2.50 -3.99
C ALA A 104 -5.96 -2.95 -2.53
N LEU A 105 -7.08 -2.94 -1.82
CA LEU A 105 -7.17 -3.36 -0.42
C LEU A 105 -7.48 -4.86 -0.33
N PRO A 106 -7.06 -5.58 0.72
CA PRO A 106 -7.35 -7.01 0.88
C PRO A 106 -8.83 -7.36 0.72
N GLY A 107 -9.12 -8.48 0.03
CA GLY A 107 -10.48 -8.87 -0.33
C GLY A 107 -11.08 -8.18 -1.54
N THR A 108 -10.35 -7.25 -2.19
CA THR A 108 -10.75 -6.70 -3.50
C THR A 108 -10.57 -7.74 -4.59
N ASP A 109 -11.59 -7.91 -5.43
CA ASP A 109 -11.48 -8.63 -6.69
C ASP A 109 -10.79 -7.73 -7.71
N THR A 110 -9.54 -8.04 -7.98
CA THR A 110 -8.68 -7.23 -8.84
C THR A 110 -8.64 -7.86 -10.23
N ASN A 111 -9.28 -7.19 -11.19
CA ASN A 111 -9.20 -7.51 -12.62
C ASN A 111 -8.24 -6.58 -13.38
N TRP A 112 -7.33 -5.93 -12.65
CA TRP A 112 -6.15 -5.34 -13.27
C TRP A 112 -5.18 -6.44 -13.72
#